data_AF-A0A2L2XU53-F1
#
_entry.id   AF-A0A2L2XU53-F1
#
_cell.length_a   1.000
_cell.length_b   1.000
_cell.length_c   1.000
_cell.angle_alpha   90.00
_cell.angle_beta   90.00
_cell.angle_gamma   90.00
#
_symmetry.space_group_name_H-M   'P 1'
#
loop_
_entity.id
_entity.type
_entity.pdbx_description
1 polymer ?
#
loop_
_entity_poly.entity_id
_entity_poly.type
_entity_poly.pdbx_seq_one_letter_code
_entity_poly.pdbx_strand_id
1 'polypeptide(L)' 'MEKLQGDRQGQYSIRINDQWRICFIWTDEGNADQVEIVDYH' A
#
# COMPACT_ATOMS: atom_id res chain seq x y z
N MET A 1 -0.86 -14.82 -14.64
CA MET A 1 -0.52 -14.44 -13.25
C MET A 1 0.87 -13.83 -13.29
N GLU A 2 0.98 -12.52 -13.18
CA GLU A 2 2.26 -11.83 -13.23
C GLU A 2 2.65 -11.41 -11.82
N LYS A 3 3.65 -12.09 -11.26
CA LYS A 3 4.31 -11.68 -10.02
C LYS A 3 5.20 -10.49 -10.37
N LEU A 4 4.85 -9.30 -9.90
CA LEU A 4 5.75 -8.15 -9.94
C LEU A 4 6.88 -8.40 -8.93
N GLN A 5 7.94 -9.06 -9.40
CA GLN A 5 9.25 -9.05 -8.78
C GLN A 5 9.85 -7.65 -8.96
N GLY A 6 9.98 -6.91 -7.88
CA GLY A 6 10.65 -5.61 -7.87
C GLY A 6 10.44 -4.89 -6.55
N ASP A 7 11.33 -5.14 -5.59
CA ASP A 7 11.64 -4.33 -4.39
C ASP A 7 10.52 -3.81 -3.45
N ARG A 8 9.25 -4.14 -3.68
CA ARG A 8 8.13 -3.76 -2.80
C ARG A 8 7.28 -4.94 -2.37
N GLN A 9 7.92 -6.07 -2.04
CA GLN A 9 7.21 -7.16 -1.37
C GLN A 9 6.75 -6.66 0.02
N GLY A 10 5.45 -6.41 0.17
CA GLY A 10 4.84 -6.01 1.44
C GLY A 10 4.13 -4.66 1.45
N GLN A 11 4.21 -3.86 0.38
CA GLN A 11 3.46 -2.60 0.31
C GLN A 11 2.08 -2.81 -0.34
N TYR A 12 1.06 -2.37 0.36
CA TYR A 12 -0.35 -2.48 0.00
C TYR A 12 -0.95 -1.09 -0.16
N SER A 13 -2.01 -0.98 -0.96
CA SER A 13 -2.75 0.26 -1.08
C SER A 13 -4.25 0.02 -1.11
N ILE A 14 -5.01 0.88 -0.41
CA ILE A 14 -6.47 0.90 -0.43
C ILE A 14 -6.90 2.23 -1.07
N ARG A 15 -7.75 2.14 -2.11
CA ARG A 15 -8.36 3.32 -2.71
C ARG A 15 -9.60 3.71 -1.88
N ILE A 16 -9.64 4.94 -1.39
CA ILE A 16 -10.81 5.49 -0.68
C ILE A 16 -11.81 6.03 -1.71
N ASN A 17 -11.34 6.85 -2.65
CA ASN A 17 -12.13 7.38 -3.77
C ASN A 17 -11.18 7.75 -4.94
N ASP A 18 -11.67 8.48 -5.94
CA ASP A 18 -10.86 8.85 -7.11
C ASP A 18 -9.68 9.80 -6.79
N GLN A 19 -9.69 10.44 -5.63
CA GLN A 19 -8.66 11.40 -5.19
C GLN A 19 -7.70 10.78 -4.16
N TRP A 20 -8.17 9.91 -3.27
CA TRP A 20 -7.40 9.49 -2.10
C TRP A 20 -7.02 8.02 -2.11
N ARG A 21 -5.77 7.74 -1.76
CA ARG A 21 -5.26 6.38 -1.50
C ARG A 21 -4.52 6.31 -0.17
N ILE A 22 -4.72 5.22 0.53
CA ILE A 22 -3.90 4.83 1.68
C ILE A 22 -2.84 3.87 1.17
N CYS A 23 -1.57 4.16 1.45
CA CYS A 23 -0.45 3.25 1.26
C CYS A 23 0.03 2.76 2.62
N PHE A 24 0.32 1.48 2.77
CA PHE A 24 0.82 0.90 4.01
C PHE A 24 1.66 -0.35 3.74
N ILE A 25 2.45 -0.77 4.71
CA ILE A 25 3.20 -2.02 4.68
C ILE A 25 2.53 -3.01 5.63
N TRP A 26 2.32 -4.24 5.18
CA TRP A 26 1.86 -5.31 6.07
C TRP A 26 3.08 -6.00 6.69
N THR A 27 3.22 -5.92 8.00
CA THR A 27 4.31 -6.58 8.72
C THR A 27 3.96 -8.04 9.02
N ASP A 28 4.98 -8.89 9.19
CA ASP A 28 4.79 -10.30 9.57
C ASP A 28 4.11 -10.46 10.94
N GLU A 29 4.10 -9.40 11.77
CA GLU A 29 3.38 -9.32 13.05
C GLU A 29 1.86 -9.11 12.88
N GLY A 30 1.38 -8.96 11.64
CA GLY A 30 -0.03 -8.80 11.31
C GLY A 30 -0.57 -7.37 11.48
N ASN A 31 0.32 -6.37 11.53
CA ASN A 31 -0.03 -4.97 11.67
C ASN A 31 0.29 -4.18 10.40
N ALA A 32 -0.41 -3.06 10.21
CA ALA A 32 -0.07 -2.10 9.17
C ALA A 32 0.94 -1.07 9.71
N ASP A 33 2.09 -0.96 9.06
CA ASP A 33 3.12 0.02 9.35
C ASP A 33 3.28 1.01 8.17
N GLN A 34 3.91 2.16 8.41
CA GLN A 34 4.14 3.22 7.42
C GLN A 34 2.87 3.61 6.66
N VAL A 35 1.78 3.81 7.40
CA VAL A 35 0.47 4.17 6.84
C VAL A 35 0.49 5.65 6.42
N GLU A 36 0.36 5.89 5.12
CA GLU A 36 0.35 7.23 4.53
C GLU A 36 -0.92 7.44 3.70
N ILE A 37 -1.50 8.64 3.78
CA ILE A 37 -2.61 9.06 2.93
C ILE A 37 -2.02 9.95 1.84
N VAL A 38 -2.16 9.52 0.59
CA VAL A 38 -1.67 10.23 -0.59
C VAL A 38 -2.86 10.75 -1.38
N ASP A 39 -2.82 12.04 -1.70
CA ASP A 39 -3.72 12.68 -2.65
C ASP A 39 -3.17 12.52 -4.07
N TYR A 40 -4.03 12.10 -4.99
CA TYR A 40 -3.73 12.01 -6.40
C TYR A 40 -4.47 13.15 -7.11
N HIS A 41 -3.80 14.30 -7.24
CA HIS A 41 -4.15 15.41 -8.13
C HIS A 41 -2.88 15.95 -8.82
#